data_AF-A0A397XT83-F1
#
_entry.id   AF-A0A397XT83-F1
#
_cell.length_a   1.000
_cell.length_b   1.000
_cell.length_c   1.000
_cell.angle_alpha   90.00
_cell.angle_beta   90.00
_cell.angle_gamma   90.00
#
_symmetry.space_group_name_H-M   'P 1'
#
loop_
_entity.id
_entity.type
_entity.pdbx_description
1 polymer ?
#
loop_
_entity_poly.entity_id
_entity_poly.type
_entity_poly.pdbx_seq_one_letter_code
_entity_poly.pdbx_strand_id
1 'polypeptide(L)'
;MASSSLKYNLFASFYGQGLRQTFLSHLCRQLNENGITVFTNQDLVRGEPVLPSLVQRIRESRISIVVLSQKYASSSWCLNELVEILRCRETMGHIVMTIFYRVDPSHVRNQTGDFGNIFVQTCAGKTEEERRMWSQALTDVGNIAGEDSRNWDNESKMIEKIVRDVSDKLNATMWAKTGYSTGMALLVVINLLLEIASAGADQLSSTRKPYFSKVSLLMSVLSLILSTLDFTYKIRAHKARFRFKWPMPWFYYPSRGYNRIFGSSTDAILFFCVAGQLIVSTINCSFTERGRDGPIKISVWPLFFAIGMVVSKFMEKPTISKES
;
A
#
# COMPACT_ATOMS: atom_id res chain seq x y z
N MET A 1 -8.18 -18.14 0.29
CA MET A 1 -7.98 -16.73 -0.11
C MET A 1 -8.62 -15.84 0.94
N ALA A 2 -7.84 -15.29 1.87
CA ALA A 2 -8.31 -14.17 2.69
C ALA A 2 -7.51 -12.96 2.21
N SER A 3 -8.13 -12.11 1.39
CA SER A 3 -7.63 -10.75 1.22
C SER A 3 -7.54 -10.17 2.63
N SER A 4 -6.49 -9.41 2.96
CA SER A 4 -6.50 -8.59 4.19
C SER A 4 -7.81 -7.80 4.18
N SER A 5 -8.80 -8.25 4.96
CA SER A 5 -10.14 -7.70 4.92
C SER A 5 -10.04 -6.36 5.62
N LEU A 6 -9.75 -5.31 4.86
CA LEU A 6 -10.02 -3.95 5.29
C LEU A 6 -11.50 -3.95 5.66
N LYS A 7 -11.78 -3.92 6.96
CA LYS A 7 -13.13 -4.09 7.49
C LYS A 7 -14.02 -2.91 7.07
N TYR A 8 -13.40 -1.78 6.74
CA TYR A 8 -14.03 -0.55 6.30
C TYR A 8 -13.33 0.01 5.06
N ASN A 9 -14.11 0.52 4.12
CA ASN A 9 -13.59 1.21 2.95
C ASN A 9 -13.20 2.65 3.29
N LEU A 10 -13.96 3.27 4.18
CA LEU A 10 -13.91 4.71 4.44
C LEU A 10 -13.98 5.02 5.94
N PHE A 11 -13.12 5.93 6.40
CA PHE A 11 -13.18 6.52 7.73
C PHE A 11 -13.73 7.95 7.66
N ALA A 12 -14.77 8.27 8.42
CA ALA A 12 -15.34 9.61 8.48
C ALA A 12 -15.00 10.30 9.81
N SER A 13 -14.23 11.40 9.75
CA SER A 13 -13.96 12.28 10.89
C SER A 13 -14.85 13.51 10.82
N PHE A 14 -15.58 13.76 11.89
CA PHE A 14 -16.50 14.89 12.00
C PHE A 14 -16.78 15.27 13.45
N TYR A 15 -17.35 16.45 13.66
CA TYR A 15 -17.92 16.83 14.94
C TYR A 15 -19.39 16.41 15.02
N GLY A 16 -19.72 15.52 15.95
CA GLY A 16 -21.02 14.82 15.88
C GLY A 16 -22.25 15.61 16.28
N GLN A 17 -22.14 16.70 17.04
CA GLN A 17 -23.32 17.46 17.44
C GLN A 17 -23.84 18.30 16.25
N GLY A 18 -25.07 17.99 15.80
CA GLY A 18 -25.76 18.70 14.72
C GLY A 18 -25.57 18.08 13.32
N LEU A 19 -24.38 17.57 13.00
CA LEU A 19 -24.12 16.96 11.68
C LEU A 19 -24.60 15.51 11.57
N ARG A 20 -24.63 14.77 12.69
CA ARG A 20 -24.93 13.33 12.70
C ARG A 20 -26.32 13.00 12.14
N GLN A 21 -27.33 13.79 12.50
CA GLN A 21 -28.71 13.53 12.11
C GLN A 21 -29.08 14.14 10.75
N THR A 22 -28.21 15.01 10.21
CA THR A 22 -28.47 15.78 8.99
C THR A 22 -27.56 15.29 7.85
N PHE A 23 -26.58 16.08 7.43
CA PHE A 23 -25.70 15.79 6.31
C PHE A 23 -25.03 14.41 6.37
N LEU A 24 -24.51 14.03 7.53
CA LEU A 24 -23.76 12.77 7.67
C LEU A 24 -24.64 11.53 7.59
N SER A 25 -25.89 11.59 8.08
CA SER A 25 -26.79 10.44 7.97
C SER A 25 -27.11 10.15 6.51
N HIS A 26 -27.34 11.20 5.71
CA HIS A 26 -27.57 11.09 4.27
C HIS A 26 -26.32 10.63 3.50
N LEU A 27 -25.15 11.19 3.82
CA LEU A 27 -23.87 10.77 3.22
C LEU A 27 -23.56 9.30 3.52
N CYS A 28 -23.62 8.89 4.78
CA CYS A 28 -23.37 7.51 5.18
C CYS A 28 -24.39 6.55 4.54
N ARG A 29 -25.67 6.94 4.45
CA ARG A 29 -26.69 6.15 3.76
C ARG A 29 -26.33 5.93 2.28
N GLN A 30 -26.05 7.01 1.54
CA GLN A 30 -25.73 6.88 0.11
C GLN A 30 -24.42 6.10 -0.13
N LEU A 31 -23.40 6.27 0.72
CA LEU A 31 -22.18 5.47 0.66
C LEU A 31 -22.48 3.98 0.87
N ASN A 32 -23.28 3.62 1.87
CA ASN A 32 -23.68 2.24 2.14
C ASN A 32 -24.54 1.66 1.00
N GLU A 33 -25.46 2.43 0.41
CA GLU A 33 -26.25 2.03 -0.77
C GLU A 33 -25.36 1.73 -1.99
N ASN A 34 -24.17 2.35 -2.07
CA ASN A 34 -23.16 2.10 -3.08
C ASN A 34 -22.13 1.02 -2.66
N GLY A 35 -22.40 0.26 -1.60
CA GLY A 35 -21.53 -0.82 -1.11
C GLY A 35 -20.23 -0.35 -0.45
N ILE A 36 -20.12 0.94 -0.10
CA ILE A 36 -18.96 1.51 0.57
C ILE A 36 -19.19 1.45 2.07
N THR A 37 -18.45 0.59 2.76
CA THR A 37 -18.54 0.47 4.22
C THR A 37 -17.86 1.67 4.90
N VAL A 38 -18.61 2.38 5.74
CA VAL A 38 -18.14 3.57 6.46
C VAL A 38 -17.96 3.26 7.94
N PHE A 39 -16.83 3.67 8.50
CA PHE A 39 -16.61 3.75 9.94
C PHE A 39 -16.59 5.22 10.36
N THR A 40 -17.41 5.57 11.34
CA THR A 40 -17.43 6.92 11.90
C THR A 40 -16.63 6.97 13.19
N ASN A 41 -16.07 8.13 13.50
CA ASN A 41 -15.39 8.36 14.78
C ASN A 41 -16.29 8.22 16.03
N GLN A 42 -17.60 8.02 15.85
CA GLN A 42 -18.57 7.82 16.92
C GLN A 42 -19.02 6.36 17.08
N ASP A 43 -18.59 5.45 16.20
CA ASP A 43 -18.89 4.01 16.27
C ASP A 43 -18.01 3.28 17.30
N LEU A 44 -17.30 4.01 18.16
CA LEU A 44 -16.45 3.47 19.19
C LEU A 44 -17.32 2.79 20.27
N VAL A 45 -17.08 1.49 20.47
CA VAL A 45 -17.81 0.64 21.42
C VAL A 45 -17.55 1.14 22.85
N ARG A 46 -18.61 1.28 23.66
CA ARG A 46 -18.47 1.55 25.10
C ARG A 46 -17.60 0.47 25.75
N GLY A 47 -16.43 0.84 26.27
CA GLY A 47 -15.55 -0.04 27.05
C GLY A 47 -14.17 -0.30 26.46
N GLU A 48 -13.89 0.05 25.20
CA GLU A 48 -12.53 -0.03 24.64
C GLU A 48 -11.72 1.24 24.91
N PRO A 49 -10.38 1.15 25.09
CA PRO A 49 -9.53 2.32 25.09
C PRO A 49 -9.68 3.03 23.73
N VAL A 50 -10.17 4.26 23.80
CA VAL A 50 -10.80 4.96 22.67
C VAL A 50 -9.77 5.42 21.61
N LEU A 51 -8.51 5.62 22.00
CA LEU A 51 -7.45 6.16 21.13
C LEU A 51 -6.72 5.07 20.30
N PRO A 52 -6.29 3.92 20.88
CA PRO A 52 -5.64 2.86 20.10
C PRO A 52 -6.57 2.23 19.05
N SER A 53 -7.85 2.04 19.39
CA SER A 53 -8.84 1.47 18.46
C SER A 53 -9.09 2.40 17.27
N LEU A 54 -9.14 3.72 17.48
CA LEU A 54 -9.36 4.70 16.43
C LEU A 54 -8.18 4.82 15.46
N VAL A 55 -6.95 4.86 15.98
CA VAL A 55 -5.72 4.86 15.16
C VAL A 55 -5.68 3.61 14.28
N GLN A 56 -6.04 2.45 14.83
CA GLN A 56 -6.12 1.22 14.06
C GLN A 56 -7.19 1.29 12.97
N ARG A 57 -8.37 1.86 13.25
CA ARG A 57 -9.45 2.01 12.26
C ARG A 57 -9.10 2.97 11.12
N ILE A 58 -8.38 4.05 11.40
CA ILE A 58 -7.85 4.95 10.36
C ILE A 58 -6.90 4.17 9.45
N ARG A 59 -6.00 3.36 10.02
CA ARG A 59 -5.05 2.52 9.26
C ARG A 59 -5.71 1.36 8.51
N GLU A 60 -6.84 0.85 9.01
CA GLU A 60 -7.64 -0.19 8.37
C GLU A 60 -8.61 0.35 7.31
N SER A 61 -8.68 1.66 7.12
CA SER A 61 -9.49 2.30 6.09
C SER A 61 -8.65 2.65 4.86
N ARG A 62 -9.25 2.72 3.67
CA ARG A 62 -8.52 3.13 2.45
C ARG A 62 -8.51 4.64 2.23
N ILE A 63 -9.59 5.29 2.65
CA ILE A 63 -9.86 6.71 2.47
C ILE A 63 -10.33 7.27 3.80
N SER A 64 -9.90 8.47 4.15
CA SER A 64 -10.52 9.28 5.20
C SER A 64 -11.23 10.48 4.60
N ILE A 65 -12.49 10.69 4.96
CA ILE A 65 -13.21 11.95 4.75
C ILE A 65 -13.15 12.76 6.04
N VAL A 66 -12.70 14.01 5.94
CA VAL A 66 -12.73 14.98 7.04
C VAL A 66 -13.80 16.02 6.75
N VAL A 67 -14.86 16.03 7.55
CA VAL A 67 -15.95 17.00 7.46
C VAL A 67 -15.67 18.16 8.42
N LEU A 68 -15.06 19.20 7.86
CA LEU A 68 -14.70 20.42 8.56
C LEU A 68 -15.93 21.32 8.65
N SER A 69 -16.42 21.51 9.87
CA SER A 69 -17.51 22.46 10.16
C SER A 69 -17.03 23.48 11.18
N GLN A 70 -17.83 24.53 11.39
CA GLN A 70 -17.50 25.58 12.35
C GLN A 70 -17.18 25.05 13.76
N LYS A 71 -17.85 23.97 14.20
CA LYS A 71 -17.63 23.34 15.51
C LYS A 71 -16.54 22.26 15.51
N TYR A 72 -15.93 21.93 14.36
CA TYR A 72 -14.88 20.91 14.32
C TYR A 72 -13.70 21.24 15.23
N ALA A 73 -13.28 22.51 15.24
CA ALA A 73 -12.21 22.99 16.12
C ALA A 73 -12.58 23.03 17.61
N SER A 74 -13.84 22.81 17.99
CA SER A 74 -14.28 22.85 19.39
C SER A 74 -13.98 21.56 20.16
N SER A 75 -13.43 20.54 19.49
CA SER A 75 -13.22 19.22 20.05
C SER A 75 -11.76 18.81 19.89
N SER A 76 -11.03 18.74 21.02
CA SER A 76 -9.66 18.19 21.03
C SER A 76 -9.61 16.77 20.48
N TRP A 77 -10.73 16.02 20.58
CA TRP A 77 -10.87 14.70 19.99
C TRP A 77 -10.76 14.74 18.46
N CYS A 78 -11.55 15.60 17.81
CA CYS A 78 -11.52 15.78 16.36
C CYS A 78 -10.15 16.31 15.88
N LEU A 79 -9.52 17.19 16.65
CA LEU A 79 -8.18 17.70 16.33
C LEU A 79 -7.11 16.60 16.43
N ASN A 80 -7.16 15.73 17.43
CA ASN A 80 -6.25 14.59 17.55
C ASN A 80 -6.46 13.55 16.44
N GLU A 81 -7.70 13.29 16.03
CA GLU A 81 -8.00 12.47 14.85
C GLU A 81 -7.38 13.03 13.60
N LEU A 82 -7.53 14.33 13.37
CA LEU A 82 -7.00 15.01 12.21
C LEU A 82 -5.48 14.85 12.10
N VAL A 83 -4.78 15.02 13.22
CA VAL A 83 -3.33 14.79 13.31
C VAL A 83 -2.98 13.36 12.89
N GLU A 84 -3.70 12.35 13.38
CA GLU A 84 -3.43 10.96 13.02
C GLU A 84 -3.73 10.66 11.55
N ILE A 85 -4.82 11.20 11.00
CA ILE A 85 -5.19 11.05 9.59
C ILE A 85 -4.09 11.62 8.70
N LEU A 86 -3.59 12.82 8.99
CA LEU A 86 -2.52 13.45 8.22
C LEU A 86 -1.19 12.70 8.39
N ARG A 87 -0.90 12.17 9.59
CA ARG A 87 0.24 11.29 9.80
C ARG A 87 0.15 10.03 8.92
N CYS A 88 -1.04 9.42 8.82
CA CYS A 88 -1.26 8.27 7.94
C CYS A 88 -1.13 8.64 6.46
N ARG A 89 -1.57 9.85 6.07
CA ARG A 89 -1.39 10.39 4.71
C ARG A 89 0.09 10.46 4.34
N GLU A 90 0.92 11.03 5.21
CA GLU A 90 2.36 11.18 4.95
C GLU A 90 3.11 9.84 4.95
N THR A 91 2.83 8.99 5.95
CA THR A 91 3.62 7.78 6.18
C THR A 91 3.19 6.61 5.32
N MET A 92 1.88 6.47 5.05
CA MET A 92 1.29 5.32 4.35
C MET A 92 0.70 5.68 2.99
N GLY A 93 0.70 6.95 2.60
CA GLY A 93 0.03 7.40 1.37
C GLY A 93 -1.49 7.34 1.47
N HIS A 94 -2.03 7.41 2.70
CA HIS A 94 -3.47 7.37 2.97
C HIS A 94 -4.20 8.49 2.23
N ILE A 95 -5.32 8.18 1.57
CA ILE A 95 -6.08 9.16 0.80
C ILE A 95 -6.96 9.97 1.75
N VAL A 96 -6.84 11.28 1.71
CA VAL A 96 -7.65 12.21 2.52
C VAL A 96 -8.49 13.06 1.58
N MET A 97 -9.79 13.12 1.86
CA MET A 97 -10.76 13.99 1.20
C MET A 97 -11.33 14.96 2.23
N THR A 98 -11.55 16.20 1.82
CA THR A 98 -12.03 17.28 2.70
C THR A 98 -13.40 17.75 2.24
N ILE A 99 -14.26 18.04 3.22
CA ILE A 99 -15.56 18.67 3.02
C ILE A 99 -15.62 19.86 3.97
N PHE A 100 -15.69 21.07 3.42
CA PHE A 100 -15.89 22.30 4.16
C PHE A 100 -17.39 22.56 4.27
N TYR A 101 -17.97 22.11 5.39
CA TYR A 101 -19.40 22.19 5.66
C TYR A 101 -19.75 23.50 6.39
N ARG A 102 -20.37 24.43 5.65
CA ARG A 102 -20.79 25.76 6.10
C ARG A 102 -19.66 26.54 6.80
N VAL A 103 -18.43 26.35 6.34
CA VAL A 103 -17.24 27.04 6.85
C VAL A 103 -16.35 27.42 5.69
N ASP A 104 -15.72 28.59 5.79
CA ASP A 104 -14.75 29.01 4.78
C ASP A 104 -13.45 28.21 4.91
N PRO A 105 -12.93 27.59 3.83
CA PRO A 105 -11.64 26.91 3.86
C PRO A 105 -10.50 27.80 4.37
N SER A 106 -10.53 29.11 4.08
CA SER A 106 -9.52 30.06 4.57
C SER A 106 -9.56 30.24 6.09
N HIS A 107 -10.75 30.21 6.69
CA HIS A 107 -10.92 30.26 8.15
C HIS A 107 -10.38 29.00 8.82
N VAL A 108 -10.53 27.83 8.18
CA VAL A 108 -9.91 26.59 8.67
C VAL A 108 -8.39 26.66 8.54
N ARG A 109 -7.90 27.02 7.35
CA ARG A 109 -6.45 27.03 7.04
C ARG A 109 -5.67 28.02 7.86
N ASN A 110 -6.22 29.20 8.09
CA ASN A 110 -5.53 30.28 8.80
C ASN A 110 -5.98 30.38 10.27
N GLN A 111 -6.92 29.54 10.70
CA GLN A 111 -7.57 29.59 12.01
C GLN A 111 -8.07 31.00 12.36
N THR A 112 -8.84 31.61 11.44
CA THR A 112 -9.41 32.96 11.57
C THR A 112 -10.93 32.94 11.64
N GLY A 113 -11.54 34.11 11.88
CA GLY A 113 -12.99 34.25 12.02
C GLY A 113 -13.53 33.45 13.20
N ASP A 114 -14.80 33.05 13.12
CA ASP A 114 -15.44 32.29 14.19
C ASP A 114 -14.80 30.92 14.44
N PHE A 115 -14.31 30.27 13.38
CA PHE A 115 -13.58 29.01 13.51
C PHE A 115 -12.30 29.20 14.34
N GLY A 116 -11.56 30.27 14.07
CA GLY A 116 -10.38 30.68 14.84
C GLY A 116 -10.70 30.99 16.30
N ASN A 117 -11.78 31.73 16.57
CA ASN A 117 -12.21 32.05 17.92
C ASN A 117 -12.49 30.78 18.75
N ILE A 118 -13.19 29.80 18.15
CA ILE A 118 -13.46 28.49 18.77
C ILE A 118 -12.16 27.70 18.98
N PHE A 119 -11.25 27.74 18.01
CA PHE A 119 -9.96 27.06 18.12
C PHE A 119 -9.12 27.62 19.28
N VAL A 120 -9.04 28.95 19.43
CA VAL A 120 -8.34 29.61 20.54
C VAL A 120 -8.92 29.20 21.89
N GLN A 121 -10.25 29.17 22.02
CA GLN A 121 -10.92 28.69 23.24
C GLN A 121 -10.58 27.22 23.55
N THR A 122 -10.55 26.37 22.53
CA THR A 122 -10.21 24.94 22.70
C THR A 122 -8.75 24.74 23.08
N CYS A 123 -7.88 25.65 22.67
CA CYS A 123 -6.47 25.69 23.02
C CYS A 123 -6.22 26.23 24.44
N ALA A 124 -7.22 26.81 25.12
CA ALA A 124 -7.05 27.29 26.49
C ALA A 124 -6.66 26.13 27.42
N GLY A 125 -5.56 26.29 28.15
CA GLY A 125 -5.02 25.26 29.05
C GLY A 125 -4.31 24.07 28.38
N LYS A 126 -4.06 24.13 27.05
CA LYS A 126 -3.25 23.14 26.31
C LYS A 126 -1.79 23.56 26.21
N THR A 127 -0.89 22.59 26.04
CA THR A 127 0.55 22.91 25.88
C THR A 127 0.80 23.58 24.53
N GLU A 128 1.92 24.30 24.42
CA GLU A 128 2.26 24.99 23.17
C GLU A 128 2.53 23.99 22.03
N GLU A 129 3.07 22.82 22.36
CA GLU A 129 3.27 21.73 21.40
C GLU A 129 1.95 21.19 20.85
N GLU A 130 0.94 20.97 21.72
CA GLU A 130 -0.39 20.53 21.30
C GLU A 130 -1.04 21.55 20.36
N ARG A 131 -0.99 22.83 20.73
CA ARG A 131 -1.55 23.93 19.92
C ARG A 131 -0.91 24.01 18.54
N ARG A 132 0.41 23.97 18.49
CA ARG A 132 1.18 24.02 17.24
C ARG A 132 0.86 22.82 16.36
N MET A 133 0.78 21.62 16.94
CA MET A 133 0.43 20.40 16.23
C MET A 133 -0.97 20.48 15.61
N TRP A 134 -1.96 20.96 16.37
CA TRP A 134 -3.34 21.12 15.85
C TRP A 134 -3.44 22.23 14.80
N SER A 135 -2.79 23.38 15.01
CA SER A 135 -2.76 24.48 14.03
C SER A 135 -2.13 24.03 12.71
N GLN A 136 -1.01 23.30 12.77
CA GLN A 136 -0.38 22.76 11.59
C GLN A 136 -1.29 21.75 10.87
N ALA A 137 -1.93 20.84 11.61
CA ALA A 137 -2.87 19.88 11.03
C ALA A 137 -4.07 20.57 10.34
N LEU A 138 -4.62 21.63 10.94
CA LEU A 138 -5.71 22.43 10.35
C LEU A 138 -5.26 23.18 9.10
N THR A 139 -4.03 23.69 9.10
CA THR A 139 -3.42 24.34 7.94
C THR A 139 -3.23 23.34 6.79
N ASP A 140 -2.65 22.19 7.09
CA ASP A 140 -2.34 21.15 6.11
C ASP A 140 -3.60 20.53 5.50
N VAL A 141 -4.63 20.26 6.31
CA VAL A 141 -5.93 19.78 5.79
C VAL A 141 -6.66 20.86 5.00
N GLY A 142 -6.57 22.13 5.42
CA GLY A 142 -7.15 23.27 4.70
C GLY A 142 -6.53 23.51 3.32
N ASN A 143 -5.30 23.02 3.10
CA ASN A 143 -4.63 23.06 1.79
C ASN A 143 -5.01 21.87 0.88
N ILE A 144 -5.76 20.89 1.37
CA ILE A 144 -6.27 19.79 0.54
C ILE A 144 -7.51 20.28 -0.19
N ALA A 145 -7.48 20.22 -1.52
CA ALA A 145 -8.64 20.47 -2.35
C ALA A 145 -9.79 19.51 -1.97
N GLY A 146 -10.97 20.08 -1.78
CA GLY A 146 -12.16 19.35 -1.37
C GLY A 146 -13.43 20.12 -1.71
N GLU A 147 -14.56 19.60 -1.22
CA GLU A 147 -15.87 20.18 -1.49
C GLU A 147 -16.21 21.28 -0.50
N ASP A 148 -16.54 22.47 -1.00
CA ASP A 148 -17.11 23.55 -0.20
C ASP A 148 -18.62 23.56 -0.37
N SER A 149 -19.34 23.19 0.69
CA SER A 149 -20.81 23.14 0.69
C SER A 149 -21.49 24.45 0.33
N ARG A 150 -20.81 25.60 0.47
CA ARG A 150 -21.34 26.92 0.11
C ARG A 150 -21.45 27.12 -1.40
N ASN A 151 -20.73 26.31 -2.18
CA ASN A 151 -20.77 26.32 -3.65
C ASN A 151 -21.88 25.44 -4.22
N TRP A 152 -22.70 24.81 -3.36
CA TRP A 152 -23.74 23.87 -3.76
C TRP A 152 -25.13 24.38 -3.35
N ASP A 153 -26.01 24.53 -4.33
CA ASP A 153 -27.41 24.90 -4.08
C ASP A 153 -28.24 23.74 -3.49
N ASN A 154 -27.77 22.50 -3.65
CA ASN A 154 -28.45 21.29 -3.23
C ASN A 154 -27.47 20.29 -2.59
N GLU A 155 -27.67 20.04 -1.30
CA GLU A 155 -26.86 19.11 -0.51
C GLU A 155 -26.88 17.68 -1.09
N SER A 156 -28.00 17.21 -1.64
CA SER A 156 -28.10 15.88 -2.27
C SER A 156 -27.15 15.74 -3.45
N LYS A 157 -27.05 16.76 -4.32
CA LYS A 157 -26.15 16.74 -5.48
C LYS A 157 -24.68 16.73 -5.05
N MET A 158 -24.36 17.46 -3.98
CA MET A 158 -23.02 17.43 -3.39
C MET A 158 -22.69 16.03 -2.86
N ILE A 159 -23.62 15.39 -2.14
CA ILE A 159 -23.42 14.02 -1.63
C ILE A 159 -23.24 13.04 -2.79
N GLU A 160 -24.07 13.10 -3.83
CA GLU A 160 -23.91 12.25 -5.02
C GLU A 160 -22.53 12.38 -5.66
N LYS A 161 -22.01 13.61 -5.76
CA LYS A 161 -20.64 13.87 -6.24
C LYS A 161 -19.61 13.25 -5.31
N ILE A 162 -19.72 13.47 -3.99
CA ILE A 162 -18.78 12.91 -3.01
C ILE A 162 -18.74 11.39 -3.09
N VAL A 163 -19.91 10.73 -3.17
CA VAL A 163 -20.02 9.27 -3.28
C VAL A 163 -19.35 8.77 -4.56
N ARG A 164 -19.54 9.46 -5.68
CA ARG A 164 -18.86 9.15 -6.95
C ARG A 164 -17.35 9.28 -6.82
N ASP A 165 -16.86 10.40 -6.28
CA ASP A 165 -15.43 10.66 -6.11
C ASP A 165 -14.76 9.61 -5.19
N VAL A 166 -15.47 9.17 -4.14
CA VAL A 166 -15.01 8.09 -3.26
C VAL A 166 -14.94 6.77 -4.02
N SER A 167 -16.00 6.42 -4.77
CA SER A 167 -16.05 5.20 -5.57
C SER A 167 -14.91 5.14 -6.58
N ASP A 168 -14.67 6.24 -7.30
CA ASP A 168 -13.60 6.35 -8.29
C ASP A 168 -12.21 6.18 -7.66
N LYS A 169 -11.97 6.76 -6.48
CA LYS A 169 -10.72 6.59 -5.73
C LYS A 169 -10.55 5.16 -5.21
N LEU A 170 -11.62 4.52 -4.72
CA LEU A 170 -11.59 3.12 -4.29
C LEU A 170 -11.31 2.18 -5.47
N ASN A 171 -11.90 2.45 -6.63
CA ASN A 171 -11.65 1.71 -7.86
C ASN A 171 -10.21 1.92 -8.35
N ALA A 172 -9.74 3.16 -8.46
CA ALA A 172 -8.37 3.44 -8.89
C ALA A 172 -7.32 2.73 -8.01
N THR A 173 -7.50 2.74 -6.69
CA THR A 173 -6.60 2.03 -5.77
C THR A 173 -6.67 0.50 -5.93
N MET A 174 -7.86 -0.05 -6.19
CA MET A 174 -8.02 -1.48 -6.47
C MET A 174 -7.37 -1.88 -7.80
N TRP A 175 -7.58 -1.11 -8.86
CA TRP A 175 -6.99 -1.35 -10.17
C TRP A 175 -5.47 -1.23 -10.15
N ALA A 176 -4.92 -0.23 -9.45
CA ALA A 176 -3.47 -0.11 -9.25
C ALA A 176 -2.90 -1.35 -8.53
N LYS A 177 -3.59 -1.84 -7.48
CA LYS A 177 -3.16 -3.03 -6.74
C LYS A 177 -3.27 -4.31 -7.57
N THR A 178 -4.37 -4.49 -8.30
CA THR A 178 -4.59 -5.68 -9.13
C THR A 178 -3.69 -5.68 -10.36
N GLY A 179 -3.57 -4.55 -11.07
CA GLY A 179 -2.68 -4.40 -12.21
C GLY A 179 -1.22 -4.62 -11.84
N TYR A 180 -0.77 -4.10 -10.69
CA TYR A 180 0.52 -4.43 -10.10
C TYR A 180 0.64 -5.93 -9.86
N SER A 181 -0.30 -6.54 -9.13
CA SER A 181 -0.24 -7.98 -8.81
C SER A 181 -0.20 -8.87 -10.06
N THR A 182 -1.00 -8.56 -11.09
CA THR A 182 -1.07 -9.32 -12.33
C THR A 182 0.20 -9.13 -13.17
N GLY A 183 0.69 -7.90 -13.30
CA GLY A 183 1.94 -7.61 -14.01
C GLY A 183 3.15 -8.30 -13.38
N MET A 184 3.24 -8.27 -12.04
CA MET A 184 4.30 -8.96 -11.32
C MET A 184 4.21 -10.49 -11.46
N ALA A 185 3.01 -11.06 -11.41
CA ALA A 185 2.83 -12.50 -11.65
C ALA A 185 3.26 -12.89 -13.08
N LEU A 186 2.96 -12.06 -14.08
CA LEU A 186 3.35 -12.29 -15.47
C LEU A 186 4.88 -12.26 -15.63
N LEU A 187 5.57 -11.30 -15.01
CA LEU A 187 7.04 -11.23 -15.04
C LEU A 187 7.71 -12.47 -14.46
N VAL A 188 7.18 -13.00 -13.35
CA VAL A 188 7.69 -14.23 -12.73
C VAL A 188 7.48 -15.45 -13.65
N VAL A 189 6.32 -15.55 -14.32
CA VAL A 189 6.05 -16.62 -15.30
C VAL A 189 6.99 -16.52 -16.50
N ILE A 190 7.21 -15.31 -17.03
CA ILE A 190 8.15 -15.10 -18.14
C ILE A 190 9.57 -15.53 -17.73
N ASN A 191 10.03 -15.18 -16.53
CA ASN A 191 11.33 -15.62 -16.03
C ASN A 191 11.46 -17.14 -15.93
N LEU A 192 10.42 -17.83 -15.43
CA LEU A 192 10.41 -19.29 -15.40
C LEU A 192 10.52 -19.91 -16.80
N LEU A 193 9.81 -19.35 -17.78
CA LEU A 193 9.87 -19.83 -19.16
C LEU A 193 11.26 -19.61 -19.76
N LEU A 194 11.92 -18.48 -19.47
CA LEU A 194 13.29 -18.23 -19.88
C LEU A 194 14.28 -19.24 -19.26
N GLU A 195 14.11 -19.59 -17.98
CA GLU A 195 14.95 -20.59 -17.32
C GLU A 195 14.76 -21.99 -17.93
N ILE A 196 13.52 -22.42 -18.17
CA ILE A 196 13.24 -23.72 -18.82
C ILE A 196 13.84 -23.75 -20.23
N ALA A 197 13.67 -22.67 -21.00
CA ALA A 197 14.22 -22.56 -22.34
C ALA A 197 15.77 -22.58 -22.34
N SER A 198 16.40 -21.90 -21.38
CA SER A 198 17.86 -21.93 -21.19
C SER A 198 18.34 -23.34 -20.85
N ALA A 199 17.70 -24.02 -19.89
CA ALA A 199 18.04 -25.40 -19.53
C ALA A 199 17.85 -26.39 -20.70
N GLY A 200 16.79 -26.22 -21.50
CA GLY A 200 16.57 -27.02 -22.70
C GLY A 200 17.62 -26.77 -23.79
N ALA A 201 18.03 -25.51 -23.97
CA ALA A 201 19.12 -25.17 -24.88
C ALA A 201 20.46 -25.74 -24.42
N ASP A 202 20.75 -25.74 -23.11
CA ASP A 202 21.94 -26.39 -22.55
C ASP A 202 21.96 -27.91 -22.82
N GLN A 203 20.81 -28.59 -22.73
CA GLN A 203 20.70 -30.02 -23.05
C GLN A 203 20.97 -30.33 -24.53
N LEU A 204 20.55 -29.44 -25.43
CA LEU A 204 20.72 -29.58 -26.87
C LEU A 204 22.11 -29.14 -27.35
N SER A 205 22.84 -28.42 -26.52
CA SER A 205 24.20 -27.98 -26.82
C SER A 205 25.15 -29.16 -26.96
N SER A 206 25.94 -29.12 -28.02
CA SER A 206 27.01 -30.09 -28.27
C SER A 206 28.08 -29.43 -29.12
N THR A 207 29.25 -30.07 -29.21
CA THR A 207 30.35 -29.61 -30.06
C THR A 207 29.91 -29.44 -31.53
N ARG A 208 28.93 -30.22 -32.01
CA ARG A 208 28.37 -30.11 -33.38
C ARG A 208 27.35 -28.99 -33.54
N LYS A 209 26.77 -28.48 -32.45
CA LYS A 209 25.71 -27.46 -32.45
C LYS A 209 26.01 -26.35 -31.43
N PRO A 210 27.09 -25.58 -31.61
CA PRO A 210 27.55 -24.59 -30.63
C PRO A 210 26.62 -23.38 -30.47
N TYR A 211 25.67 -23.19 -31.40
CA TYR A 211 24.68 -22.12 -31.31
C TYR A 211 23.78 -22.24 -30.06
N PHE A 212 23.44 -23.47 -29.64
CA PHE A 212 22.54 -23.68 -28.49
C PHE A 212 23.13 -23.19 -27.16
N SER A 213 24.45 -23.31 -26.94
CA SER A 213 25.08 -22.76 -25.73
C SER A 213 25.04 -21.23 -25.69
N LYS A 214 25.21 -20.57 -26.84
CA LYS A 214 25.09 -19.11 -26.95
C LYS A 214 23.65 -18.63 -26.71
N VAL A 215 22.66 -19.34 -27.25
CA VAL A 215 21.24 -19.07 -26.97
C VAL A 215 20.94 -19.25 -25.49
N SER A 216 21.42 -20.33 -24.86
CA SER A 216 21.23 -20.56 -23.43
C SER A 216 21.83 -19.43 -22.58
N LEU A 217 23.05 -19.00 -22.90
CA LEU A 217 23.70 -17.88 -22.23
C LEU A 217 22.90 -16.58 -22.40
N LEU A 218 22.39 -16.30 -23.60
CA LEU A 218 21.57 -15.12 -23.85
C LEU A 218 20.28 -15.12 -23.00
N MET A 219 19.60 -16.27 -22.94
CA MET A 219 18.35 -16.43 -22.18
C MET A 219 18.57 -16.30 -20.67
N SER A 220 19.66 -16.84 -20.13
CA SER A 220 20.00 -16.71 -18.71
C SER A 220 20.39 -15.28 -18.34
N VAL A 221 21.10 -14.55 -19.21
CA VAL A 221 21.37 -13.12 -19.03
C VAL A 221 20.07 -12.31 -19.04
N LEU A 222 19.15 -12.57 -19.97
CA LEU A 222 17.86 -11.90 -20.02
C LEU A 222 17.04 -12.16 -18.75
N SER A 223 17.04 -13.38 -18.24
CA SER A 223 16.38 -13.76 -16.99
C SER A 223 16.97 -12.99 -15.78
N LEU A 224 18.29 -12.82 -15.72
CA LEU A 224 18.95 -12.02 -14.68
C LEU A 224 18.53 -10.55 -14.73
N ILE A 225 18.45 -9.97 -15.94
CA ILE A 225 17.99 -8.59 -16.12
C ILE A 225 16.55 -8.43 -15.65
N LEU A 226 15.66 -9.33 -16.05
CA LEU A 226 14.25 -9.27 -15.62
C LEU A 226 14.10 -9.49 -14.10
N SER A 227 14.85 -10.41 -13.51
CA SER A 227 14.87 -10.67 -12.06
C SER A 227 15.35 -9.45 -11.27
N THR A 228 16.42 -8.80 -11.73
CA THR A 228 16.93 -7.59 -11.08
C THR A 228 15.97 -6.39 -11.23
N LEU A 229 15.31 -6.25 -12.38
CA LEU A 229 14.28 -5.24 -12.60
C LEU A 229 13.05 -5.48 -11.69
N ASP A 230 12.57 -6.72 -11.60
CA ASP A 230 11.46 -7.13 -10.73
C ASP A 230 11.76 -6.81 -9.26
N PHE A 231 12.94 -7.21 -8.79
CA PHE A 231 13.40 -6.95 -7.43
C PHE A 231 13.53 -5.45 -7.13
N THR A 232 14.14 -4.69 -8.05
CA THR A 232 14.32 -3.24 -7.92
C THR A 232 12.97 -2.51 -7.91
N TYR A 233 12.04 -2.93 -8.77
CA TYR A 233 10.70 -2.37 -8.83
C TYR A 233 9.92 -2.63 -7.54
N LYS A 234 9.96 -3.85 -7.00
CA LYS A 234 9.36 -4.17 -5.69
C LYS A 234 9.94 -3.32 -4.58
N ILE A 235 11.28 -3.14 -4.53
CA ILE A 235 11.94 -2.30 -3.52
C ILE A 235 11.40 -0.87 -3.57
N ARG A 236 11.29 -0.31 -4.79
CA ARG A 236 10.77 1.05 -5.00
C ARG A 236 9.29 1.17 -4.64
N ALA A 237 8.46 0.25 -5.12
CA ALA A 237 7.02 0.26 -4.90
C ALA A 237 6.66 0.18 -3.40
N HIS A 238 7.42 -0.62 -2.64
CA HIS A 238 7.15 -0.87 -1.24
C HIS A 238 8.00 -0.05 -0.25
N LYS A 239 8.81 0.88 -0.75
CA LYS A 239 9.71 1.73 0.07
C LYS A 239 10.57 0.91 1.05
N ALA A 240 11.01 -0.27 0.63
CA ALA A 240 11.80 -1.16 1.47
C ALA A 240 13.20 -0.58 1.71
N ARG A 241 13.69 -0.71 2.94
CA ARG A 241 15.04 -0.24 3.30
C ARG A 241 15.96 -1.41 3.52
N PHE A 242 17.14 -1.35 2.92
CA PHE A 242 18.22 -2.27 3.25
C PHE A 242 18.64 -2.04 4.71
N ARG A 243 18.72 -3.10 5.51
CA ARG A 243 19.32 -3.05 6.84
C ARG A 243 20.28 -4.21 7.02
N PHE A 244 21.44 -3.88 7.55
CA PHE A 244 22.41 -4.85 8.00
C PHE A 244 22.01 -5.32 9.41
N LYS A 245 21.33 -6.46 9.52
CA LYS A 245 21.01 -7.10 10.80
C LYS A 245 21.44 -8.57 10.76
N TRP A 246 22.21 -8.99 11.76
CA TRP A 246 22.61 -10.39 11.91
C TRP A 246 21.36 -11.29 12.02
N PRO A 247 21.27 -12.45 11.33
CA PRO A 247 22.35 -13.22 10.69
C PRO A 247 22.58 -12.98 9.18
N MET A 248 21.70 -12.27 8.46
CA MET A 248 21.92 -11.93 7.04
C MET A 248 21.44 -10.50 6.74
N PRO A 249 22.26 -9.67 6.05
CA PRO A 249 21.82 -8.35 5.60
C PRO A 249 20.63 -8.49 4.66
N TRP A 250 19.51 -7.83 4.97
CA TRP A 250 18.29 -8.01 4.20
C TRP A 250 17.50 -6.72 4.07
N PHE A 251 16.56 -6.69 3.13
CA PHE A 251 15.61 -5.59 3.00
C PHE A 251 14.48 -5.75 4.03
N TYR A 252 13.96 -4.65 4.56
CA TYR A 252 12.86 -4.65 5.52
C TYR A 252 11.84 -3.56 5.18
N TYR A 253 10.56 -3.86 5.44
CA TYR A 253 9.52 -2.83 5.42
C TYR A 253 9.66 -1.92 6.64
N PRO A 254 9.62 -0.58 6.48
CA PRO A 254 9.57 0.32 7.62
C PRO A 254 8.17 0.29 8.24
N SER A 255 7.92 -0.64 9.18
CA SER A 255 6.75 -0.57 10.06
C SER A 255 7.19 -0.53 11.52
N ARG A 256 6.79 0.51 12.26
CA ARG A 256 7.04 0.63 13.71
C ARG A 256 6.04 -0.29 14.43
N GLY A 257 6.47 -1.54 14.66
CA GLY A 257 5.76 -2.52 15.49
C GLY A 257 6.07 -3.97 15.15
N TYR A 258 6.27 -4.28 13.86
CA TYR A 258 6.68 -5.61 13.40
C TYR A 258 7.57 -5.48 12.16
N ASN A 259 8.84 -5.87 12.29
CA ASN A 259 9.78 -5.91 11.16
C ASN A 259 9.49 -7.13 10.30
N ARG A 260 8.54 -7.01 9.36
CA ARG A 260 8.34 -8.04 8.34
C ARG A 260 9.54 -8.00 7.39
N ILE A 261 10.19 -9.15 7.22
CA ILE A 261 11.28 -9.33 6.25
C ILE A 261 10.73 -8.97 4.85
N PHE A 262 11.46 -8.15 4.09
CA PHE A 262 11.08 -7.79 2.73
C PHE A 262 11.41 -8.93 1.77
N GLY A 263 10.53 -9.15 0.80
CA GLY A 263 10.59 -10.31 -0.08
C GLY A 263 9.92 -11.50 0.57
N SER A 264 8.86 -11.97 -0.07
CA SER A 264 8.46 -13.37 0.09
C SER A 264 9.68 -14.24 -0.21
N SER A 265 9.81 -15.39 0.46
CA SER A 265 10.86 -16.39 0.18
C SER A 265 11.07 -16.67 -1.31
N THR A 266 10.06 -16.42 -2.17
CA THR A 266 10.16 -16.51 -3.64
C THR A 266 11.20 -15.63 -4.30
N ASP A 267 11.34 -14.36 -3.90
CA ASP A 267 12.16 -13.42 -4.68
C ASP A 267 13.65 -13.72 -4.50
N ALA A 268 14.02 -14.18 -3.30
CA ALA A 268 15.35 -14.70 -3.01
C ALA A 268 15.62 -15.99 -3.78
N ILE A 269 14.68 -16.96 -3.73
CA ILE A 269 14.80 -18.24 -4.43
C ILE A 269 14.95 -17.99 -5.95
N LEU A 270 14.14 -17.10 -6.53
CA LEU A 270 14.23 -16.70 -7.94
C LEU A 270 15.62 -16.19 -8.26
N PHE A 271 16.14 -15.24 -7.48
CA PHE A 271 17.46 -14.67 -7.74
C PHE A 271 18.57 -15.74 -7.70
N PHE A 272 18.52 -16.67 -6.75
CA PHE A 272 19.49 -17.77 -6.65
C PHE A 272 19.36 -18.77 -7.82
N CYS A 273 18.15 -19.13 -8.24
CA CYS A 273 17.95 -20.02 -9.40
C CYS A 273 18.50 -19.38 -10.68
N VAL A 274 18.23 -18.09 -10.89
CA VAL A 274 18.70 -17.36 -12.08
C VAL A 274 20.22 -17.24 -12.10
N ALA A 275 20.83 -16.93 -10.96
CA ALA A 275 22.29 -16.88 -10.84
C ALA A 275 22.93 -18.26 -11.07
N GLY A 276 22.34 -19.33 -10.53
CA GLY A 276 22.79 -20.70 -10.75
C GLY A 276 22.70 -21.12 -12.22
N GLN A 277 21.60 -20.80 -12.89
CA GLN A 277 21.40 -21.07 -14.31
C GLN A 277 22.43 -20.32 -15.17
N LEU A 278 22.69 -19.04 -14.90
CA LEU A 278 23.70 -18.26 -15.60
C LEU A 278 25.10 -18.87 -15.48
N ILE A 279 25.47 -19.36 -14.29
CA ILE A 279 26.76 -20.04 -14.07
C ILE A 279 26.86 -21.29 -14.94
N VAL A 280 25.81 -22.14 -14.94
CA VAL A 280 25.76 -23.35 -15.76
C VAL A 280 25.91 -23.03 -17.25
N SER A 281 25.12 -22.06 -17.75
CA SER A 281 25.16 -21.67 -19.17
C SER A 281 26.51 -21.05 -19.55
N THR A 282 27.15 -20.29 -18.65
CA THR A 282 28.50 -19.73 -18.87
C THR A 282 29.55 -20.82 -18.99
N ILE A 283 29.54 -21.80 -18.08
CA ILE A 283 30.46 -22.95 -18.12
C ILE A 283 30.28 -23.72 -19.43
N ASN A 284 29.03 -24.05 -19.79
CA ASN A 284 28.74 -24.80 -21.00
C ASN A 284 29.15 -24.02 -22.26
N CYS A 285 28.91 -22.71 -22.33
CA CYS A 285 29.36 -21.87 -23.44
C CYS A 285 30.89 -21.87 -23.56
N SER A 286 31.62 -21.68 -22.45
CA SER A 286 33.09 -21.66 -22.45
C SER A 286 33.71 -22.98 -22.92
N PHE A 287 33.13 -24.13 -22.54
CA PHE A 287 33.60 -25.44 -23.00
C PHE A 287 33.32 -25.66 -24.49
N THR A 288 32.12 -25.27 -24.94
CA THR A 288 31.71 -25.43 -26.33
C THR A 288 32.57 -24.57 -27.26
N GLU A 289 32.95 -23.36 -26.85
CA GLU A 289 33.91 -22.51 -27.58
C GLU A 289 35.31 -23.12 -27.69
N ARG A 290 35.70 -23.94 -26.70
CA ARG A 290 36.96 -24.70 -26.71
C ARG A 290 36.86 -26.04 -27.47
N GLY A 291 35.75 -26.27 -28.18
CA GLY A 291 35.53 -27.50 -28.97
C GLY A 291 35.31 -28.75 -28.12
N ARG A 292 34.88 -28.61 -26.87
CA ARG A 292 34.55 -29.73 -25.97
C ARG A 292 33.08 -29.68 -25.59
N ASP A 293 32.48 -30.84 -25.36
CA ASP A 293 31.12 -30.91 -24.83
C ASP A 293 31.07 -30.33 -23.40
N GLY A 294 29.98 -29.64 -23.09
CA GLY A 294 29.75 -29.05 -21.78
C GLY A 294 29.68 -30.12 -20.68
N PRO A 295 30.25 -29.87 -19.49
CA PRO A 295 30.28 -30.83 -18.41
C PRO A 295 28.91 -31.05 -17.76
N ILE A 296 27.99 -30.09 -17.88
CA ILE A 296 26.67 -30.12 -17.22
C ILE A 296 25.59 -30.21 -18.30
N LYS A 297 25.05 -31.42 -18.50
CA LYS A 297 23.99 -31.65 -19.50
C LYS A 297 22.58 -31.41 -18.99
N ILE A 298 22.35 -31.50 -17.68
CA ILE A 298 21.02 -31.34 -17.09
C ILE A 298 21.08 -30.24 -16.03
N SER A 299 20.36 -29.15 -16.27
CA SER A 299 20.16 -28.12 -15.25
C SER A 299 18.93 -28.43 -14.40
N VAL A 300 19.11 -28.36 -13.08
CA VAL A 300 18.06 -28.58 -12.07
C VAL A 300 17.43 -27.28 -11.57
N TRP A 301 17.97 -26.12 -11.95
CA TRP A 301 17.54 -24.81 -11.46
C TRP A 301 16.07 -24.49 -11.75
N PRO A 302 15.53 -24.77 -12.96
CA PRO A 302 14.10 -24.54 -13.23
C PRO A 302 13.16 -25.37 -12.34
N LEU A 303 13.61 -26.56 -11.92
CA LEU A 303 12.85 -27.41 -11.00
C LEU A 303 12.84 -26.82 -9.59
N PHE A 304 14.01 -26.40 -9.09
CA PHE A 304 14.10 -25.70 -7.80
C PHE A 304 13.28 -24.42 -7.78
N PHE A 305 13.27 -23.68 -8.89
CA PHE A 305 12.44 -22.50 -9.06
C PHE A 305 10.95 -22.84 -8.94
N ALA A 306 10.47 -23.84 -9.69
CA ALA A 306 9.08 -24.26 -9.66
C ALA A 306 8.65 -24.73 -8.27
N ILE A 307 9.48 -25.52 -7.60
CA ILE A 307 9.23 -25.97 -6.21
C ILE A 307 9.17 -24.77 -5.26
N GLY A 308 10.10 -23.83 -5.36
CA GLY A 308 10.12 -22.60 -4.56
C GLY A 308 8.86 -21.76 -4.71
N MET A 309 8.34 -21.63 -5.93
CA MET A 309 7.06 -20.96 -6.20
C MET A 309 5.88 -21.65 -5.53
N VAL A 310 5.80 -22.98 -5.62
CA VAL A 310 4.72 -23.77 -5.01
C VAL A 310 4.78 -23.61 -3.49
N VAL A 311 5.95 -23.86 -2.88
CA VAL A 311 6.15 -23.76 -1.42
C VAL A 311 5.78 -22.37 -0.92
N SER A 312 6.18 -21.32 -1.62
CA SER A 312 5.86 -19.95 -1.21
C SER A 312 4.37 -19.63 -1.25
N LYS A 313 3.61 -20.15 -2.22
CA LYS A 313 2.15 -20.01 -2.23
C LYS A 313 1.48 -20.71 -1.05
N PHE A 314 2.08 -21.81 -0.54
CA PHE A 314 1.60 -22.50 0.65
C PHE A 314 1.99 -21.79 1.96
N MET A 315 3.17 -21.16 2.00
CA MET A 315 3.67 -20.42 3.16
C MET A 315 2.98 -19.06 3.38
N GLU A 316 2.27 -18.53 2.37
CA GLU A 316 1.47 -17.30 2.48
C GLU A 316 0.13 -17.45 3.24
N LYS A 317 -0.14 -18.58 3.92
CA LYS A 317 -1.36 -18.72 4.72
C LYS A 317 -1.44 -17.64 5.82
N PRO A 318 -2.60 -16.98 5.98
CA PRO A 318 -2.78 -16.01 7.05
C PRO A 318 -2.67 -16.73 8.39
N THR A 319 -1.77 -16.25 9.25
CA THR A 319 -1.78 -16.57 10.67
C THR A 319 -3.11 -16.10 11.24
N ILE A 320 -4.07 -17.02 11.33
CA ILE A 320 -5.28 -16.87 12.14
C ILE A 320 -4.78 -16.69 13.57
N SER A 321 -4.85 -15.46 14.07
CA SER A 321 -4.63 -15.19 15.49
C SER A 321 -5.72 -15.92 16.26
N LYS A 322 -5.30 -16.86 17.10
CA LYS A 322 -6.15 -17.55 18.07
C LYS A 322 -6.88 -16.51 18.91
N GLU A 323 -8.19 -16.65 19.01
CA GLU A 323 -8.99 -16.06 20.09
C GLU A 323 -8.48 -16.62 21.42
N SER A 324 -8.22 -15.72 22.36
CA SER A 324 -8.23 -15.97 23.80
C SER A 324 -8.81 -14.75 24.48
#